data_AF-A0A1L9GPF4-F1
#
_entry.id   AF-A0A1L9GPF4-F1
#
_cell.length_a   1.000
_cell.length_b   1.000
_cell.length_c   1.000
_cell.angle_alpha   90.00
_cell.angle_beta   90.00
_cell.angle_gamma   90.00
#
_symmetry.space_group_name_H-M   'P 1'
#
loop_
_entity.id
_entity.type
_entity.pdbx_description
1 polymer ?
#
loop_
_entity_poly.entity_id
_entity_poly.type
_entity_poly.pdbx_seq_one_letter_code
_entity_poly.pdbx_strand_id
1 'polypeptide(L)'
;MNSSQKKSFFILSQLVLVFLCAIASSSIYAKWDEERDMTTNGKEELVYYFKTNEQGQKLVLDKYVKRLIFIRPDKFYKRSIKQIKIDGVVVDVNSDPFSHYPEQTAIVFENKDEVLKKLFLAKKIEFNVLYGRDEAVSTFQIK
;
A
#
# COMPACT_ATOMS: atom_id res chain seq x y z
N MET A 1 -9.74 51.70 -5.13
CA MET A 1 -9.87 50.58 -4.18
C MET A 1 -9.02 50.88 -2.94
N ASN A 2 -9.65 51.06 -1.77
CA ASN A 2 -9.00 51.60 -0.56
C ASN A 2 -8.05 50.59 0.11
N SER A 3 -7.01 51.09 0.79
CA SER A 3 -6.00 50.30 1.52
C SER A 3 -6.62 49.29 2.51
N SER A 4 -7.73 49.65 3.14
CA SER A 4 -8.50 48.76 4.03
C SER A 4 -9.09 47.53 3.30
N GLN A 5 -9.58 47.72 2.07
CA GLN A 5 -10.11 46.61 1.27
C GLN A 5 -9.00 45.63 0.85
N LYS A 6 -7.80 46.13 0.51
CA LYS A 6 -6.66 45.28 0.14
C LYS A 6 -6.21 44.37 1.30
N LYS A 7 -6.22 44.87 2.54
CA LYS A 7 -5.90 44.08 3.74
C LYS A 7 -6.94 43.00 4.00
N SER A 8 -8.22 43.34 3.84
CA SER A 8 -9.32 42.37 3.98
C SER A 8 -9.21 41.24 2.95
N PHE A 9 -8.96 41.56 1.68
CA PHE A 9 -8.73 40.57 0.63
C PHE A 9 -7.50 39.68 0.90
N PHE A 10 -6.42 40.25 1.43
CA PHE A 10 -5.20 39.49 1.75
C PHE A 10 -5.42 38.51 2.92
N ILE A 11 -6.14 38.94 3.96
CA ILE A 11 -6.49 38.09 5.10
C ILE A 11 -7.45 36.98 4.66
N LEU A 12 -8.44 37.30 3.82
CA LEU A 12 -9.34 36.29 3.24
C LEU A 12 -8.57 35.26 2.41
N SER A 13 -7.61 35.71 1.60
CA SER A 13 -6.76 34.83 0.79
C SER A 13 -5.89 33.89 1.65
N GLN A 14 -5.32 34.39 2.74
CA GLN A 14 -4.56 33.54 3.68
C GLN A 14 -5.46 32.53 4.39
N LEU A 15 -6.67 32.91 4.80
CA LEU A 15 -7.63 32.00 5.41
C LEU A 15 -8.07 30.90 4.43
N VAL A 16 -8.33 31.24 3.18
CA VAL A 16 -8.65 30.27 2.12
C VAL A 16 -7.49 29.32 1.88
N LEU A 17 -6.24 29.81 1.87
CA LEU A 17 -5.06 28.97 1.68
C LEU A 17 -4.86 27.99 2.85
N VAL A 18 -5.00 28.45 4.10
CA VAL A 18 -4.91 27.60 5.29
C VAL A 18 -6.03 26.55 5.30
N PHE A 19 -7.25 26.95 4.91
CA PHE A 19 -8.37 26.02 4.80
C PHE A 19 -8.14 24.98 3.70
N LEU A 20 -7.62 25.36 2.53
CA LEU A 20 -7.26 24.44 1.45
C LEU A 20 -6.14 23.47 1.86
N CYS A 21 -5.12 23.94 2.60
CA CYS A 21 -4.09 23.07 3.16
C CYS A 21 -4.65 22.07 4.20
N ALA A 22 -5.65 22.47 5.00
CA ALA A 22 -6.31 21.59 5.97
C ALA A 22 -7.25 20.57 5.30
N ILE A 23 -7.84 20.88 4.14
CA ILE A 23 -8.63 19.91 3.36
C ILE A 23 -7.71 18.93 2.59
N ALA A 24 -6.50 19.36 2.23
CA ALA A 24 -5.49 18.49 1.62
C ALA A 24 -4.92 17.44 2.59
N SER A 25 -5.01 17.65 3.92
CA SER A 25 -4.73 16.61 4.92
C SER A 25 -5.91 15.65 5.12
N SER A 26 -6.64 15.36 4.05
CA SER A 26 -7.65 14.31 4.07
C SER A 26 -6.92 12.98 4.24
N SER A 27 -7.03 12.39 5.43
CA SER A 27 -6.63 11.04 5.76
C SER A 27 -7.51 10.02 5.02
N ILE A 28 -7.41 9.99 3.68
CA ILE A 28 -8.23 9.14 2.81
C ILE A 28 -7.72 7.70 2.80
N TYR A 29 -6.49 7.43 3.21
CA TYR A 29 -5.84 6.16 2.93
C TYR A 29 -5.47 5.40 4.20
N ALA A 30 -6.47 4.72 4.76
CA ALA A 30 -6.30 4.02 6.01
C ALA A 30 -7.27 2.82 6.18
N LYS A 31 -7.57 2.11 5.10
CA LYS A 31 -8.09 0.75 5.15
C LYS A 31 -7.58 -0.02 3.93
N TRP A 32 -7.44 -1.35 4.04
CA TRP A 32 -7.30 -2.21 2.86
C TRP A 32 -8.47 -1.95 1.90
N ASP A 33 -8.15 -1.76 0.62
CA ASP A 33 -9.14 -1.59 -0.43
C ASP A 33 -9.73 -2.98 -0.77
N GLU A 34 -11.05 -3.06 -0.97
CA GLU A 34 -11.75 -4.32 -1.26
C GLU A 34 -12.12 -4.40 -2.74
N GLU A 35 -11.65 -5.44 -3.43
CA GLU A 35 -12.06 -5.79 -4.78
C GLU A 35 -12.89 -7.07 -4.71
N ARG A 36 -14.17 -6.98 -5.11
CA ARG A 36 -15.10 -8.11 -5.11
C ARG A 36 -15.24 -8.59 -6.55
N ASP A 37 -14.76 -9.79 -6.82
CA ASP A 37 -14.96 -10.42 -8.11
C ASP A 37 -16.27 -11.22 -8.09
N MET A 38 -17.23 -10.79 -8.93
CA MET A 38 -18.52 -11.46 -9.13
C MET A 38 -18.52 -12.39 -10.34
N THR A 39 -17.35 -12.73 -10.92
CA THR A 39 -17.34 -13.64 -12.07
C THR A 39 -17.38 -15.12 -11.69
N THR A 40 -18.44 -15.75 -12.20
CA THR A 40 -18.68 -17.18 -12.44
C THR A 40 -19.08 -18.09 -11.26
N ASN A 41 -20.33 -18.54 -11.33
CA ASN A 41 -20.93 -19.73 -10.68
C ASN A 41 -21.43 -19.64 -9.25
N GLY A 42 -21.87 -18.47 -8.78
CA GLY A 42 -22.87 -18.36 -7.70
C GLY A 42 -22.56 -19.10 -6.39
N LYS A 43 -21.29 -19.47 -6.15
CA LYS A 43 -20.90 -20.30 -5.01
C LYS A 43 -20.03 -19.59 -4.00
N GLU A 44 -19.14 -18.66 -4.37
CA GLU A 44 -18.36 -17.92 -3.36
C GLU A 44 -18.02 -16.51 -3.87
N GLU A 45 -18.32 -15.48 -3.09
CA GLU A 45 -17.89 -14.12 -3.32
C GLU A 45 -16.39 -14.02 -2.98
N LEU A 46 -15.53 -13.93 -4.00
CA LEU A 46 -14.09 -13.76 -3.81
C LEU A 46 -13.79 -12.29 -3.51
N VAL A 47 -13.43 -12.02 -2.25
CA VAL A 47 -13.03 -10.70 -1.77
C VAL A 47 -11.50 -10.65 -1.69
N TYR A 48 -10.91 -9.78 -2.50
CA TYR A 48 -9.48 -9.47 -2.47
C TYR A 48 -9.25 -8.17 -1.72
N TYR A 49 -8.30 -8.19 -0.79
CA TYR A 49 -7.85 -7.00 -0.08
C TYR A 49 -6.56 -6.51 -0.72
N PHE A 50 -6.48 -5.24 -1.09
CA PHE A 50 -5.26 -4.69 -1.66
C PHE A 50 -4.96 -3.28 -1.17
N LYS A 51 -3.74 -2.82 -1.46
CA LYS A 51 -3.34 -1.43 -1.28
C LYS A 51 -2.39 -1.01 -2.38
N THR A 52 -2.58 0.20 -2.88
CA THR A 52 -1.65 0.82 -3.83
C THR A 52 -0.86 1.93 -3.14
N ASN A 53 0.44 1.99 -3.39
CA ASN A 53 1.28 3.08 -2.87
C ASN A 53 1.50 4.19 -3.92
N GLU A 54 2.18 5.26 -3.51
CA GLU A 54 2.49 6.42 -4.37
C GLU A 54 3.35 6.06 -5.59
N GLN A 55 4.11 4.97 -5.52
CA GLN A 55 4.93 4.45 -6.62
C GLN A 55 4.12 3.60 -7.62
N GLY A 56 2.80 3.48 -7.43
CA GLY A 56 1.92 2.66 -8.27
C GLY A 56 2.08 1.15 -8.07
N GLN A 57 2.75 0.72 -7.01
CA GLN A 57 2.86 -0.70 -6.66
C GLN A 57 1.62 -1.14 -5.91
N LYS A 58 1.15 -2.36 -6.17
CA LYS A 58 -0.03 -2.95 -5.52
C LYS A 58 0.43 -4.06 -4.58
N LEU A 59 -0.04 -4.02 -3.34
CA LEU A 59 0.13 -5.07 -2.35
C LEU A 59 -1.21 -5.76 -2.17
N VAL A 60 -1.28 -7.06 -2.41
CA VAL A 60 -2.51 -7.85 -2.26
C VAL A 60 -2.37 -8.77 -1.07
N LEU A 61 -3.37 -8.78 -0.21
CA LEU A 61 -3.51 -9.69 0.90
C LEU A 61 -4.37 -10.89 0.48
N ASP A 62 -3.72 -12.02 0.27
CA ASP A 62 -4.36 -13.28 -0.07
C ASP A 62 -4.71 -14.03 1.22
N LYS A 63 -5.96 -13.90 1.65
CA LYS A 63 -6.47 -14.50 2.88
C LYS A 63 -6.57 -16.04 2.82
N TYR A 64 -6.68 -16.62 1.63
CA TYR A 64 -6.91 -18.05 1.46
C TYR A 64 -5.61 -18.83 1.58
N VAL A 65 -4.55 -18.34 0.95
CA VAL A 65 -3.21 -18.95 1.01
C VAL A 65 -2.35 -18.36 2.15
N LYS A 66 -2.85 -17.30 2.80
CA LYS A 66 -2.22 -16.59 3.92
C LYS A 66 -0.84 -16.04 3.55
N ARG A 67 -0.80 -15.23 2.50
CA ARG A 67 0.41 -14.62 1.93
C ARG A 67 0.13 -13.18 1.49
N LEU A 68 1.19 -12.43 1.22
CA LEU A 68 1.08 -11.19 0.44
C LEU A 68 1.52 -11.44 -0.99
N ILE A 69 0.95 -10.69 -1.93
CA ILE A 69 1.44 -10.63 -3.32
C ILE A 69 1.84 -9.19 -3.57
N PHE A 70 3.14 -8.99 -3.79
CA PHE A 70 3.69 -7.70 -4.16
C PHE A 70 3.68 -7.61 -5.69
N ILE A 71 3.02 -6.59 -6.22
CA ILE A 71 2.82 -6.35 -7.65
C ILE A 71 3.44 -5.00 -7.99
N ARG A 72 4.27 -4.97 -9.03
CA ARG A 72 4.87 -3.73 -9.54
C ARG A 72 4.45 -3.56 -11.00
N PRO A 73 4.19 -2.34 -11.50
CA PRO A 73 3.84 -2.14 -12.90
C PRO A 73 4.98 -2.48 -13.88
N ASP A 74 6.22 -2.50 -13.39
CA ASP A 74 7.42 -2.81 -14.15
C ASP A 74 7.70 -4.33 -14.22
N LYS A 75 8.08 -4.81 -15.41
CA LYS A 75 8.35 -6.22 -15.74
C LYS A 75 9.84 -6.56 -15.79
N PHE A 76 10.73 -5.58 -15.67
CA PHE A 76 12.12 -5.75 -16.14
C PHE A 76 13.06 -6.49 -15.17
N TYR A 77 12.71 -6.72 -13.91
CA TYR A 77 13.65 -7.29 -12.93
C TYR A 77 13.05 -8.36 -12.03
N LYS A 78 13.80 -9.46 -11.87
CA LYS A 78 13.61 -10.40 -10.76
C LYS A 78 13.87 -9.64 -9.46
N ARG A 79 13.01 -9.87 -8.47
CA ARG A 79 13.11 -9.24 -7.16
C ARG A 79 13.09 -10.29 -6.07
N SER A 80 13.90 -10.06 -5.05
CA SER A 80 13.85 -10.84 -3.83
C SER A 80 13.50 -9.93 -2.67
N ILE A 81 12.62 -10.41 -1.81
CA ILE A 81 12.22 -9.74 -0.59
C ILE A 81 12.49 -10.72 0.53
N LYS A 82 13.46 -10.40 1.38
CA LYS A 82 13.85 -11.24 2.52
C LYS A 82 13.23 -10.78 3.83
N GLN A 83 12.91 -9.49 3.90
CA GLN A 83 12.40 -8.86 5.11
C GLN A 83 11.35 -7.82 4.77
N ILE A 84 10.35 -7.74 5.64
CA ILE A 84 9.38 -6.65 5.66
C ILE A 84 9.37 -6.01 7.04
N LYS A 85 8.88 -4.77 7.13
CA LYS A 85 8.56 -4.13 8.40
C LYS A 85 7.07 -3.91 8.49
N ILE A 86 6.46 -4.40 9.56
CA ILE A 86 5.05 -4.14 9.88
C ILE A 86 5.05 -3.22 11.09
N ASP A 87 4.60 -1.98 10.94
CA ASP A 87 4.64 -0.95 11.98
C ASP A 87 6.03 -0.81 12.64
N GLY A 88 7.09 -0.95 11.85
CA GLY A 88 8.48 -0.88 12.31
C GLY A 88 9.06 -2.20 12.84
N VAL A 89 8.25 -3.22 13.06
CA VAL A 89 8.71 -4.56 13.47
C VAL A 89 9.20 -5.34 12.26
N VAL A 90 10.45 -5.77 12.28
CA VAL A 90 11.05 -6.59 11.21
C VAL A 90 10.48 -8.01 11.26
N VAL A 91 10.07 -8.51 10.11
CA VAL A 91 9.58 -9.87 9.91
C VAL A 91 10.33 -10.47 8.72
N ASP A 92 11.00 -11.60 8.95
CA ASP A 92 11.63 -12.37 7.90
C ASP A 92 10.58 -13.06 7.04
N VAL A 93 10.82 -13.06 5.72
CA VAL A 93 9.88 -13.58 4.72
C VAL A 93 10.61 -14.30 3.61
N ASN A 94 9.91 -15.22 2.96
CA ASN A 94 10.37 -15.86 1.74
C ASN A 94 9.63 -15.26 0.55
N SER A 95 10.37 -14.80 -0.46
CA SER A 95 9.80 -14.31 -1.71
C SER A 95 9.84 -15.37 -2.81
N ASP A 96 8.70 -15.65 -3.43
CA ASP A 96 8.56 -16.58 -4.54
C ASP A 96 7.98 -15.86 -5.78
N PRO A 97 8.77 -15.64 -6.84
CA PRO A 97 8.29 -14.99 -8.06
C PRO A 97 7.38 -15.91 -8.88
N PHE A 98 6.30 -15.37 -9.45
CA PHE A 98 5.42 -16.17 -10.30
C PHE A 98 6.00 -16.37 -11.69
N SER A 99 6.03 -17.61 -12.18
CA SER A 99 6.59 -17.95 -13.50
C SER A 99 5.85 -17.29 -14.68
N HIS A 100 4.52 -17.20 -14.59
CA HIS A 100 3.66 -16.65 -15.66
C HIS A 100 3.36 -15.15 -15.50
N TYR A 101 3.66 -14.59 -14.31
CA TYR A 101 3.35 -13.21 -13.93
C TYR A 101 4.60 -12.56 -13.32
N PRO A 102 5.60 -12.17 -14.15
CA PRO A 102 6.88 -11.66 -13.67
C PRO A 102 6.74 -10.38 -12.83
N GLU A 103 5.64 -9.65 -13.01
CA GLU A 103 5.29 -8.46 -12.24
C GLU A 103 4.75 -8.78 -10.84
N GLN A 104 4.58 -10.06 -10.49
CA GLN A 104 4.04 -10.55 -9.21
C GLN A 104 5.06 -11.39 -8.43
N THR A 105 5.07 -11.21 -7.11
CA THR A 105 5.94 -11.98 -6.20
C THR A 105 5.16 -12.27 -4.93
N ALA A 106 5.01 -13.57 -4.64
CA ALA A 106 4.40 -14.03 -3.42
C ALA A 106 5.38 -13.86 -2.26
N ILE A 107 4.86 -13.43 -1.13
CA ILE A 107 5.58 -13.23 0.12
C ILE A 107 4.97 -14.17 1.14
N VAL A 108 5.74 -15.19 1.49
CA VAL A 108 5.31 -16.27 2.35
C VAL A 108 5.93 -16.09 3.74
N PHE A 109 5.10 -16.26 4.75
CA PHE A 109 5.47 -16.15 6.15
C PHE A 109 5.69 -17.53 6.75
N GLU A 110 6.64 -17.64 7.67
CA GLU A 110 6.81 -18.86 8.48
C GLU A 110 5.59 -19.06 9.40
N ASN A 111 5.25 -18.04 10.20
CA ASN A 111 4.06 -18.05 11.06
C ASN A 111 2.90 -17.28 10.42
N LYS A 112 2.20 -17.94 9.51
CA LYS A 112 1.14 -17.34 8.67
C LYS A 112 0.01 -16.68 9.47
N ASP A 113 -0.50 -17.36 10.51
CA ASP A 113 -1.69 -16.89 11.23
C ASP A 113 -1.43 -15.67 12.12
N GLU A 114 -0.28 -15.64 12.79
CA GLU A 114 0.10 -14.49 13.60
C GLU A 114 0.38 -13.27 12.73
N VAL A 115 1.12 -13.45 11.64
CA VAL A 115 1.49 -12.35 10.75
C VAL A 115 0.26 -11.79 10.04
N LEU A 116 -0.69 -12.63 9.62
CA LEU A 116 -1.95 -12.14 9.05
C LEU A 116 -2.70 -11.21 10.00
N LYS A 117 -2.81 -11.57 11.29
CA LYS A 117 -3.46 -10.70 12.28
C LYS A 117 -2.76 -9.36 12.39
N LYS A 118 -1.42 -9.35 12.37
CA LYS A 118 -0.62 -8.11 12.37
C LYS A 118 -0.88 -7.29 11.11
N LEU A 119 -0.90 -7.92 9.93
CA LEU A 119 -1.14 -7.24 8.64
C LEU A 119 -2.53 -6.59 8.54
N PHE A 120 -3.56 -7.20 9.12
CA PHE A 120 -4.91 -6.62 9.19
C PHE A 120 -4.99 -5.39 10.10
N LEU A 121 -4.15 -5.34 11.14
CA LEU A 121 -4.11 -4.25 12.11
C LEU A 121 -3.03 -3.20 11.79
N ALA A 122 -2.16 -3.51 10.83
CA ALA A 122 -1.02 -2.68 10.46
C ALA A 122 -1.47 -1.29 10.01
N LYS A 123 -0.72 -0.27 10.41
CA LYS A 123 -0.84 1.09 9.88
C LYS A 123 0.07 1.28 8.68
N LYS A 124 1.27 0.69 8.76
CA LYS A 124 2.31 0.83 7.75
C LYS A 124 3.01 -0.50 7.51
N ILE A 125 3.24 -0.81 6.23
CA ILE A 125 4.05 -1.96 5.82
C ILE A 125 5.16 -1.48 4.88
N GLU A 126 6.40 -1.89 5.15
CA GLU A 126 7.56 -1.56 4.33
C GLU A 126 8.22 -2.82 3.81
N PHE A 127 8.60 -2.81 2.54
CA PHE A 127 9.29 -3.91 1.88
C PHE A 127 10.69 -3.45 1.52
N ASN A 128 11.70 -4.18 1.97
CA ASN A 128 13.06 -4.03 1.47
C ASN A 128 13.18 -4.93 0.23
N VAL A 129 13.10 -4.32 -0.94
CA VAL A 129 13.09 -5.03 -2.21
C VAL A 129 14.46 -4.95 -2.85
N LEU A 130 15.07 -6.10 -3.13
CA LEU A 130 16.32 -6.20 -3.86
C LEU A 130 16.02 -6.50 -5.34
N TYR A 131 16.45 -5.61 -6.22
CA TYR A 131 16.35 -5.69 -7.68
C TYR A 131 17.73 -5.99 -8.26
N GLY A 132 18.10 -7.27 -8.32
CA GLY A 132 19.45 -7.66 -8.74
C GLY A 132 20.51 -7.13 -7.76
N ARG A 133 21.13 -5.99 -8.07
CA ARG A 133 22.14 -5.33 -7.22
C ARG A 133 21.62 -4.08 -6.50
N ASP A 134 20.45 -3.58 -6.88
CA ASP A 134 19.90 -2.35 -6.33
C ASP A 134 18.88 -2.66 -5.25
N GLU A 135 18.88 -1.89 -4.16
CA GLU A 135 17.88 -1.99 -3.10
C GLU A 135 16.94 -0.79 -3.12
N ALA A 136 15.64 -1.03 -2.90
CA ALA A 136 14.69 0.04 -2.68
C ALA A 136 13.67 -0.33 -1.60
N VAL A 137 13.17 0.68 -0.91
CA VAL A 137 12.13 0.53 0.10
C VAL A 137 10.78 0.91 -0.48
N SER A 138 9.85 -0.05 -0.47
CA SER A 138 8.46 0.16 -0.87
C SER A 138 7.59 0.28 0.37
N THR A 139 6.96 1.45 0.55
CA THR A 139 6.11 1.73 1.71
C THR A 139 4.63 1.70 1.32
N PHE A 140 3.81 1.08 2.15
CA PHE A 140 2.36 1.03 2.03
C PHE A 140 1.73 1.59 3.31
N GLN A 141 0.90 2.61 3.17
CA GLN A 141 0.05 3.12 4.25
C GLN A 141 -1.28 2.37 4.19
N ILE A 142 -1.58 1.64 5.26
CA ILE A 142 -2.71 0.73 5.35
C ILE A 142 -3.84 1.34 6.16
N LYS A 143 -3.56 1.93 7.34
CA LYS A 143 -4.53 2.36 8.36
C LYS A 143 -4.11 3.63 9.10
#